data_AF-A0A2R7RZT5-F1
#
_entry.id   AF-A0A2R7RZT5-F1
#
_cell.length_a   1.000
_cell.length_b   1.000
_cell.length_c   1.000
_cell.angle_alpha   90.00
_cell.angle_beta   90.00
_cell.angle_gamma   90.00
#
_symmetry.space_group_name_H-M   'P 1'
#
loop_
_entity.id
_entity.type
_entity.pdbx_description
1 polymer ?
#
loop_
_entity_poly.entity_id
_entity_poly.type
_entity_poly.pdbx_seq_one_letter_code
_entity_poly.pdbx_strand_id
1 'polypeptide(L)'
;ARIDVSGTTDTTVSVARNFVTTELLGSNDLKDAPLQKDGLLYRNKVTLDIREASPILGDLAGYRAGVQRNASERLASGGSLKLVAGEAVLAASGSRLRVDGGQVAYTDALVAPTQLYSSTGTAYTLNNAPKDLFYSSITNASTSQARYDRWGPVVSFGKVVPARLETGYVDGQAGGSLMLVAPKVVLDGALGGSTVTGLRQRQGRDALARAAQLEIGALRHVANFGDSTYAGAVLAGFDLSPGSTSRLGAFTPGASLADIASGLSLEVLKQSGFGAISVTTTGDLRLGGDLDLPAGGVLRLQSQSGHVTVAGSVQASGGQVTVRSLTGDVALATGTTLDTTGAWINAELDPGLASSAPRAATAGGSISLQAGGDLRLGNGVVLDVSGGGFVNSSQVLTGDKAGSLTLAAGPTVLSDRPATALALEGVTLRGYSLTQGGNLSLTAPAVRFGPTPATPDAAGTLRLGAGFLDHGGFQSFSIEGRSSLAVALPAPPALRASSPPCRKAAHSRWPCLGL
;
A
#
# COMPACT_ATOMS: atom_id res chain seq x y z
N ALA A 1 29.16 -13.79 -11.09
CA ALA A 1 28.11 -14.84 -10.99
C ALA A 1 26.73 -14.20 -11.21
N ARG A 2 25.80 -14.89 -11.89
CA ARG A 2 24.44 -14.39 -12.17
C ARG A 2 23.41 -15.47 -11.81
N ILE A 3 22.40 -15.10 -11.02
CA ILE A 3 21.17 -15.87 -10.86
C ILE A 3 20.04 -14.98 -11.38
N ASP A 4 19.31 -15.47 -12.36
CA ASP A 4 18.25 -14.73 -13.02
C ASP A 4 17.01 -15.58 -13.15
N VAL A 5 15.96 -15.17 -12.45
CA VAL A 5 14.63 -15.77 -12.51
C VAL A 5 13.60 -14.71 -12.90
N SER A 6 14.02 -13.70 -13.67
CA SER A 6 13.16 -12.63 -14.15
C SER A 6 12.12 -13.13 -15.14
N GLY A 7 10.98 -12.44 -15.21
CA GLY A 7 9.94 -12.74 -16.16
C GLY A 7 10.33 -12.45 -17.62
N THR A 8 9.72 -13.16 -18.56
CA THR A 8 9.90 -12.92 -20.01
C THR A 8 9.41 -11.53 -20.43
N THR A 9 10.07 -10.94 -21.42
CA THR A 9 9.76 -9.58 -21.91
C THR A 9 9.44 -9.52 -23.40
N ASP A 10 9.65 -10.62 -24.11
CA ASP A 10 9.47 -10.81 -25.55
C ASP A 10 8.12 -11.44 -25.92
N THR A 11 7.30 -11.79 -24.92
CA THR A 11 5.98 -12.38 -25.15
C THR A 11 5.07 -11.38 -25.87
N THR A 12 4.61 -11.77 -27.05
CA THR A 12 3.67 -10.99 -27.86
C THR A 12 2.41 -11.80 -28.16
N VAL A 13 1.24 -11.22 -27.96
CA VAL A 13 -0.07 -11.84 -28.20
C VAL A 13 -1.02 -10.82 -28.83
N SER A 14 -2.08 -11.27 -29.51
CA SER A 14 -3.08 -10.36 -30.07
C SER A 14 -4.12 -9.95 -29.02
N VAL A 15 -4.53 -8.68 -29.01
CA VAL A 15 -5.65 -8.20 -28.16
C VAL A 15 -6.98 -8.89 -28.47
N ALA A 16 -7.15 -9.47 -29.67
CA ALA A 16 -8.35 -10.19 -30.08
C ALA A 16 -8.73 -11.33 -29.12
N ARG A 17 -7.75 -11.96 -28.45
CA ARG A 17 -8.01 -13.07 -27.52
C ARG A 17 -8.83 -12.67 -26.28
N ASN A 18 -8.87 -11.37 -25.95
CA ASN A 18 -9.72 -10.85 -24.88
C ASN A 18 -11.19 -10.80 -25.29
N PHE A 19 -11.50 -10.95 -26.59
CA PHE A 19 -12.85 -10.98 -27.11
C PHE A 19 -13.27 -12.42 -27.37
N VAL A 20 -13.95 -13.01 -26.39
CA VAL A 20 -14.34 -14.44 -26.42
C VAL A 20 -15.78 -14.55 -26.86
N THR A 21 -16.05 -15.50 -27.75
CA THR A 21 -17.41 -15.90 -28.09
C THR A 21 -17.89 -16.94 -27.10
N THR A 22 -19.04 -16.69 -26.46
CA THR A 22 -19.66 -17.62 -25.52
C THR A 22 -20.16 -18.87 -26.23
N GLU A 23 -20.40 -19.92 -25.46
CA GLU A 23 -21.36 -20.94 -25.86
C GLU A 23 -22.79 -20.38 -25.84
N LEU A 24 -23.76 -21.19 -26.28
CA LEU A 24 -25.16 -20.78 -26.28
C LEU A 24 -25.62 -20.40 -24.87
N LEU A 25 -25.98 -19.14 -24.67
CA LEU A 25 -26.41 -18.64 -23.36
C LEU A 25 -27.75 -19.26 -22.95
N GLY A 26 -27.78 -19.90 -21.78
CA GLY A 26 -28.96 -20.50 -21.17
C GLY A 26 -29.60 -19.61 -20.11
N SER A 27 -30.67 -20.14 -19.50
CA SER A 27 -31.40 -19.44 -18.42
C SER A 27 -30.54 -19.24 -17.16
N ASN A 28 -29.58 -20.13 -16.92
CA ASN A 28 -28.64 -20.03 -15.80
C ASN A 28 -27.57 -18.96 -16.05
N ASP A 29 -27.06 -18.82 -17.28
CA ASP A 29 -26.09 -17.77 -17.63
C ASP A 29 -26.72 -16.37 -17.53
N LEU A 30 -28.04 -16.29 -17.76
CA LEU A 30 -28.84 -15.06 -17.68
C LEU A 30 -29.59 -14.93 -16.34
N LYS A 31 -29.15 -15.63 -15.29
CA LYS A 31 -29.85 -15.68 -13.99
C LYS A 31 -30.02 -14.30 -13.34
N ASP A 32 -29.03 -13.43 -13.51
CA ASP A 32 -29.01 -12.09 -12.89
C ASP A 32 -29.63 -11.02 -13.81
N ALA A 33 -30.05 -11.40 -15.02
CA ALA A 33 -30.69 -10.54 -16.02
C ALA A 33 -32.01 -11.15 -16.53
N PRO A 34 -33.08 -11.16 -15.71
CA PRO A 34 -34.33 -11.86 -16.03
C PRO A 34 -34.96 -11.42 -17.35
N LEU A 35 -34.88 -10.13 -17.71
CA LEU A 35 -35.41 -9.60 -18.96
C LEU A 35 -34.73 -10.15 -20.21
N GLN A 36 -33.56 -10.76 -20.07
CA GLN A 36 -32.79 -11.32 -21.17
C GLN A 36 -33.09 -12.81 -21.41
N LYS A 37 -33.76 -13.48 -20.45
CA LYS A 37 -34.03 -14.93 -20.53
C LYS A 37 -34.96 -15.33 -21.67
N ASP A 38 -35.86 -14.43 -22.07
CA ASP A 38 -36.72 -14.59 -23.25
C ASP A 38 -36.33 -13.62 -24.38
N GLY A 39 -35.15 -13.00 -24.26
CA GLY A 39 -34.67 -11.94 -25.14
C GLY A 39 -33.68 -12.43 -26.20
N LEU A 40 -33.04 -11.45 -26.86
CA LEU A 40 -32.11 -11.66 -27.97
C LEU A 40 -30.81 -12.37 -27.58
N LEU A 41 -30.52 -12.53 -26.29
CA LEU A 41 -29.33 -13.24 -25.82
C LEU A 41 -29.59 -14.73 -25.61
N TYR A 42 -30.84 -15.12 -25.32
CA TYR A 42 -31.16 -16.50 -24.99
C TYR A 42 -30.98 -17.44 -26.19
N ARG A 43 -30.23 -18.52 -25.96
CA ARG A 43 -29.79 -19.49 -26.97
C ARG A 43 -29.00 -18.88 -28.12
N ASN A 44 -28.20 -17.85 -27.85
CA ASN A 44 -27.29 -17.26 -28.82
C ASN A 44 -25.85 -17.26 -28.33
N LYS A 45 -24.91 -17.37 -29.27
CA LYS A 45 -23.49 -17.14 -29.01
C LYS A 45 -23.18 -15.68 -29.25
N VAL A 46 -22.53 -15.06 -28.27
CA VAL A 46 -22.20 -13.64 -28.28
C VAL A 46 -20.73 -13.44 -27.98
N THR A 47 -20.14 -12.42 -28.59
CA THR A 47 -18.73 -12.07 -28.39
C THR A 47 -18.64 -10.90 -27.43
N LEU A 48 -17.89 -11.05 -26.35
CA LEU A 48 -17.68 -9.99 -25.36
C LEU A 48 -16.22 -9.89 -24.94
N ASP A 49 -15.86 -8.73 -24.42
CA ASP A 49 -14.57 -8.50 -23.81
C ASP A 49 -14.56 -9.10 -22.40
N ILE A 50 -13.61 -9.97 -22.10
CA ILE A 50 -13.54 -10.70 -20.82
C ILE A 50 -12.71 -9.99 -19.75
N ARG A 51 -12.10 -8.83 -20.08
CA ARG A 51 -11.23 -8.08 -19.17
C ARG A 51 -11.99 -7.51 -17.97
N GLU A 52 -13.24 -7.13 -18.17
CA GLU A 52 -14.13 -6.57 -17.14
C GLU A 52 -15.32 -7.51 -16.88
N ALA A 53 -16.06 -7.28 -15.81
CA ALA A 53 -17.32 -7.99 -15.58
C ALA A 53 -18.39 -7.56 -16.60
N SER A 54 -19.43 -8.39 -16.75
CA SER A 54 -20.62 -8.04 -17.53
C SER A 54 -21.79 -7.77 -16.57
N PRO A 55 -22.54 -6.67 -16.71
CA PRO A 55 -23.76 -6.48 -15.92
C PRO A 55 -24.82 -7.56 -16.17
N ILE A 56 -24.81 -8.20 -17.35
CA ILE A 56 -25.75 -9.26 -17.73
C ILE A 56 -25.26 -10.64 -17.29
N LEU A 57 -23.99 -10.97 -17.55
CA LEU A 57 -23.43 -12.31 -17.29
C LEU A 57 -22.71 -12.43 -15.94
N GLY A 58 -22.49 -11.32 -15.24
CA GLY A 58 -21.74 -11.27 -13.99
C GLY A 58 -20.23 -11.39 -14.20
N ASP A 59 -19.57 -12.16 -13.31
CA ASP A 59 -18.14 -12.40 -13.37
C ASP A 59 -17.76 -13.34 -14.53
N LEU A 60 -16.75 -12.96 -15.31
CA LEU A 60 -16.26 -13.68 -16.49
C LEU A 60 -15.01 -14.52 -16.21
N ALA A 61 -14.73 -14.85 -14.95
CA ALA A 61 -13.54 -15.64 -14.56
C ALA A 61 -13.44 -16.98 -15.30
N GLY A 62 -14.57 -17.65 -15.55
CA GLY A 62 -14.61 -18.89 -16.33
C GLY A 62 -14.10 -18.71 -17.77
N TYR A 63 -14.54 -17.65 -18.46
CA TYR A 63 -14.07 -17.32 -19.80
C TYR A 63 -12.58 -16.96 -19.80
N ARG A 64 -12.12 -16.18 -18.82
CA ARG A 64 -10.69 -15.85 -18.66
C ARG A 64 -9.82 -17.08 -18.43
N ALA A 65 -10.30 -18.06 -17.66
CA ALA A 65 -9.59 -19.31 -17.42
C ALA A 65 -9.50 -20.20 -18.68
N GLY A 66 -10.50 -20.10 -19.58
CA GLY A 66 -10.52 -20.82 -20.85
C GLY A 66 -9.55 -20.28 -21.91
N VAL A 67 -9.04 -19.05 -21.76
CA VAL A 67 -8.06 -18.48 -22.70
C VAL A 67 -6.73 -19.23 -22.59
N GLN A 68 -6.34 -19.89 -23.69
CA GLN A 68 -5.07 -20.60 -23.77
C GLN A 68 -3.89 -19.64 -23.72
N ARG A 69 -2.90 -19.95 -22.88
CA ARG A 69 -1.67 -19.17 -22.68
C ARG A 69 -0.45 -20.02 -23.03
N ASN A 70 0.49 -19.43 -23.76
CA ASN A 70 1.75 -20.09 -24.08
C ASN A 70 2.71 -20.09 -22.87
N ALA A 71 3.81 -20.84 -22.98
CA ALA A 71 4.80 -20.94 -21.90
C ALA A 71 5.43 -19.57 -21.58
N SER A 72 5.80 -18.78 -22.59
CA SER A 72 6.43 -17.47 -22.38
C SER A 72 5.53 -16.51 -21.60
N GLU A 73 4.24 -16.48 -21.89
CA GLU A 73 3.23 -15.70 -21.17
C GLU A 73 3.11 -16.15 -19.71
N ARG A 74 3.15 -17.46 -19.45
CA ARG A 74 3.13 -17.99 -18.07
C ARG A 74 4.42 -17.68 -17.30
N LEU A 75 5.53 -17.55 -18.01
CA LEU A 75 6.84 -17.16 -17.47
C LEU A 75 7.05 -15.64 -17.46
N ALA A 76 6.04 -14.83 -17.80
CA ALA A 76 6.19 -13.39 -17.83
C ALA A 76 6.18 -12.77 -16.41
N SER A 77 5.69 -13.47 -15.39
CA SER A 77 5.87 -13.06 -14.00
C SER A 77 7.27 -13.42 -13.46
N GLY A 78 7.83 -12.57 -12.60
CA GLY A 78 9.11 -12.82 -11.95
C GLY A 78 9.06 -14.02 -10.99
N GLY A 79 10.15 -14.78 -10.95
CA GLY A 79 10.32 -15.98 -10.14
C GLY A 79 10.76 -15.72 -8.70
N SER A 80 10.91 -16.80 -7.93
CA SER A 80 11.34 -16.74 -6.53
C SER A 80 12.76 -17.27 -6.37
N LEU A 81 13.62 -16.49 -5.71
CA LEU A 81 14.96 -16.90 -5.30
C LEU A 81 15.06 -16.87 -3.78
N LYS A 82 15.31 -18.04 -3.18
CA LYS A 82 15.52 -18.18 -1.74
C LYS A 82 16.93 -18.68 -1.46
N LEU A 83 17.72 -17.87 -0.75
CA LEU A 83 19.07 -18.20 -0.32
C LEU A 83 19.07 -18.39 1.20
N VAL A 84 19.41 -19.59 1.64
CA VAL A 84 19.51 -19.94 3.07
C VAL A 84 20.91 -20.46 3.34
N ALA A 85 21.58 -19.89 4.34
CA ALA A 85 22.93 -20.30 4.72
C ALA A 85 23.08 -20.30 6.25
N GLY A 86 23.91 -21.23 6.75
CA GLY A 86 24.18 -21.36 8.19
C GLY A 86 25.05 -20.23 8.76
N GLU A 87 25.91 -19.63 7.94
CA GLU A 87 26.81 -18.54 8.36
C GLU A 87 26.48 -17.22 7.66
N ALA A 88 26.58 -17.20 6.33
CA ALA A 88 26.41 -15.96 5.58
C ALA A 88 25.93 -16.13 4.14
N VAL A 89 25.27 -15.08 3.63
CA VAL A 89 25.08 -14.84 2.19
C VAL A 89 25.87 -13.62 1.78
N LEU A 90 26.87 -13.82 0.92
CA LEU A 90 27.79 -12.77 0.46
C LEU A 90 27.61 -12.60 -1.05
N ALA A 91 26.92 -11.53 -1.47
CA ALA A 91 26.83 -11.13 -2.86
C ALA A 91 27.90 -10.08 -3.15
N ALA A 92 29.07 -10.52 -3.59
CA ALA A 92 30.20 -9.64 -3.91
C ALA A 92 29.90 -8.71 -5.11
N SER A 93 30.68 -7.65 -5.22
CA SER A 93 30.63 -6.75 -6.38
C SER A 93 30.77 -7.54 -7.70
N GLY A 94 29.96 -7.20 -8.71
CA GLY A 94 29.89 -7.91 -9.98
C GLY A 94 28.98 -9.14 -10.00
N SER A 95 28.44 -9.57 -8.85
CA SER A 95 27.34 -10.53 -8.82
C SER A 95 26.02 -9.87 -9.23
N ARG A 96 25.07 -10.68 -9.75
CA ARG A 96 23.74 -10.21 -10.17
C ARG A 96 22.67 -11.18 -9.70
N LEU A 97 21.69 -10.68 -8.95
CA LEU A 97 20.50 -11.44 -8.52
C LEU A 97 19.26 -10.73 -9.08
N ARG A 98 18.51 -11.39 -9.96
CA ARG A 98 17.36 -10.78 -10.64
C ARG A 98 16.08 -11.60 -10.48
N VAL A 99 15.01 -10.91 -10.10
CA VAL A 99 13.65 -11.39 -9.89
C VAL A 99 12.64 -10.41 -10.52
N ASP A 100 13.04 -9.72 -11.60
CA ASP A 100 12.22 -8.69 -12.23
C ASP A 100 10.90 -9.25 -12.77
N GLY A 101 9.86 -8.42 -12.77
CA GLY A 101 8.63 -8.70 -13.50
C GLY A 101 8.85 -8.50 -14.99
N GLY A 102 8.34 -9.43 -15.78
CA GLY A 102 8.35 -9.32 -17.23
C GLY A 102 7.15 -8.53 -17.76
N GLN A 103 6.80 -8.79 -19.01
CA GLN A 103 5.67 -8.12 -19.68
C GLN A 103 5.08 -8.98 -20.79
N VAL A 104 3.84 -8.68 -21.15
CA VAL A 104 3.17 -9.22 -22.33
C VAL A 104 2.78 -8.07 -23.23
N ALA A 105 3.29 -8.06 -24.46
CA ALA A 105 2.91 -7.08 -25.48
C ALA A 105 1.65 -7.55 -26.21
N TYR A 106 0.56 -6.83 -26.06
CA TYR A 106 -0.65 -7.01 -26.84
C TYR A 106 -0.56 -6.21 -28.13
N THR A 107 -0.71 -6.85 -29.28
CA THR A 107 -0.80 -6.18 -30.58
C THR A 107 -2.22 -5.77 -30.89
N ASP A 108 -2.35 -4.75 -31.75
CA ASP A 108 -3.62 -4.33 -32.34
C ASP A 108 -4.37 -5.49 -32.99
N ALA A 109 -5.71 -5.41 -32.97
CA ALA A 109 -6.55 -6.33 -33.72
C ALA A 109 -7.90 -5.70 -34.06
N LEU A 110 -8.49 -6.14 -35.17
CA LEU A 110 -9.89 -5.87 -35.47
C LEU A 110 -10.78 -6.80 -34.64
N VAL A 111 -11.71 -6.22 -33.88
CA VAL A 111 -12.63 -6.93 -33.00
C VAL A 111 -14.07 -6.56 -33.30
N ALA A 112 -14.97 -7.55 -33.20
CA ALA A 112 -16.39 -7.40 -33.49
C ALA A 112 -17.23 -7.89 -32.30
N PRO A 113 -17.19 -7.22 -31.13
CA PRO A 113 -18.05 -7.58 -30.01
C PRO A 113 -19.52 -7.47 -30.40
N THR A 114 -20.35 -8.34 -29.81
CA THR A 114 -21.80 -8.29 -29.95
C THR A 114 -22.33 -6.98 -29.40
N GLN A 115 -23.18 -6.31 -30.17
CA GLN A 115 -23.89 -5.11 -29.70
C GLN A 115 -25.38 -5.36 -29.59
N LEU A 116 -25.95 -4.83 -28.52
CA LEU A 116 -27.37 -4.81 -28.21
C LEU A 116 -27.88 -3.38 -28.37
N TYR A 117 -29.03 -3.20 -29.00
CA TYR A 117 -29.62 -1.90 -29.24
C TYR A 117 -30.91 -1.74 -28.44
N SER A 118 -31.05 -0.64 -27.72
CA SER A 118 -32.31 -0.28 -27.04
C SER A 118 -33.42 0.05 -28.06
N SER A 119 -34.65 0.26 -27.59
CA SER A 119 -35.73 0.81 -28.42
C SER A 119 -35.45 2.22 -28.96
N THR A 120 -34.58 2.97 -28.28
CA THR A 120 -34.13 4.32 -28.69
C THR A 120 -32.97 4.31 -29.70
N GLY A 121 -32.47 3.12 -30.06
CA GLY A 121 -31.36 2.96 -31.01
C GLY A 121 -29.96 3.11 -30.39
N THR A 122 -29.84 3.24 -29.07
CA THR A 122 -28.54 3.31 -28.37
C THR A 122 -27.88 1.93 -28.35
N ALA A 123 -26.62 1.84 -28.74
CA ALA A 123 -25.84 0.60 -28.77
C ALA A 123 -25.10 0.34 -27.44
N TYR A 124 -25.13 -0.91 -26.99
CA TYR A 124 -24.44 -1.41 -25.80
C TYR A 124 -23.65 -2.67 -26.14
N THR A 125 -22.50 -2.85 -25.51
CA THR A 125 -21.79 -4.13 -25.47
C THR A 125 -22.20 -4.89 -24.21
N LEU A 126 -21.92 -6.19 -24.12
CA LEU A 126 -22.22 -6.94 -22.89
C LEU A 126 -21.45 -6.42 -21.65
N ASN A 127 -20.39 -5.64 -21.83
CA ASN A 127 -19.62 -5.03 -20.74
C ASN A 127 -20.32 -3.82 -20.10
N ASN A 128 -21.25 -3.17 -20.80
CA ASN A 128 -21.93 -1.97 -20.32
C ASN A 128 -23.46 -1.99 -20.51
N ALA A 129 -24.01 -3.08 -21.04
CA ALA A 129 -25.43 -3.28 -21.25
C ALA A 129 -26.17 -3.40 -19.90
N PRO A 130 -27.07 -2.47 -19.54
CA PRO A 130 -27.89 -2.61 -18.34
C PRO A 130 -28.72 -3.90 -18.40
N LYS A 131 -28.73 -4.66 -17.30
CA LYS A 131 -29.47 -5.93 -17.20
C LYS A 131 -30.98 -5.75 -17.22
N ASP A 132 -31.46 -4.60 -16.75
CA ASP A 132 -32.89 -4.25 -16.61
C ASP A 132 -33.44 -3.47 -17.82
N LEU A 133 -32.74 -3.49 -18.96
CA LEU A 133 -33.15 -2.84 -20.20
C LEU A 133 -33.59 -3.86 -21.26
N PHE A 134 -34.70 -3.59 -21.96
CA PHE A 134 -35.12 -4.38 -23.12
C PHE A 134 -34.34 -3.96 -24.37
N TYR A 135 -33.80 -4.95 -25.09
CA TYR A 135 -33.08 -4.75 -26.34
C TYR A 135 -33.93 -5.15 -27.54
N SER A 136 -34.01 -4.26 -28.52
CA SER A 136 -34.82 -4.39 -29.73
C SER A 136 -34.08 -5.09 -30.87
N SER A 137 -32.74 -5.01 -30.90
CA SER A 137 -31.92 -5.72 -31.88
C SER A 137 -30.53 -6.09 -31.36
N ILE A 138 -29.92 -7.07 -32.02
CA ILE A 138 -28.60 -7.63 -31.71
C ILE A 138 -27.78 -7.72 -33.00
N THR A 139 -26.46 -7.54 -32.87
CA THR A 139 -25.50 -7.59 -33.96
C THR A 139 -24.32 -8.49 -33.61
N ASN A 140 -23.62 -9.02 -34.62
CA ASN A 140 -22.43 -9.88 -34.42
C ASN A 140 -22.70 -11.05 -33.44
N ALA A 141 -23.89 -11.66 -33.53
CA ALA A 141 -24.30 -12.84 -32.77
C ALA A 141 -24.52 -14.01 -33.73
N SER A 142 -24.10 -15.22 -33.34
CA SER A 142 -24.05 -16.36 -34.27
C SER A 142 -25.44 -16.88 -34.67
N THR A 143 -26.42 -16.70 -33.82
CA THR A 143 -27.82 -17.00 -34.07
C THR A 143 -28.62 -15.80 -33.56
N SER A 144 -29.62 -15.33 -34.30
CA SER A 144 -30.71 -14.54 -33.75
C SER A 144 -31.94 -15.43 -33.92
N GLN A 145 -32.75 -15.57 -32.87
CA GLN A 145 -33.64 -16.72 -32.73
C GLN A 145 -34.42 -17.09 -33.99
N ALA A 146 -34.46 -18.40 -34.21
CA ALA A 146 -35.52 -19.10 -34.90
C ALA A 146 -36.89 -18.69 -34.31
N ARG A 147 -37.57 -17.72 -34.92
CA ARG A 147 -38.99 -17.48 -34.63
C ARG A 147 -39.73 -18.76 -35.02
N TYR A 148 -40.44 -19.44 -34.13
CA TYR A 148 -41.34 -20.49 -34.60
C TYR A 148 -42.59 -19.81 -35.17
N ASP A 149 -42.80 -19.92 -36.47
CA ASP A 149 -44.12 -19.69 -37.06
C ASP A 149 -44.82 -21.05 -37.24
N ARG A 150 -46.04 -21.05 -37.79
CA ARG A 150 -46.81 -22.29 -38.02
C ARG A 150 -46.11 -23.29 -38.96
N TRP A 151 -45.01 -22.92 -39.60
CA TRP A 151 -44.24 -23.69 -40.57
C TRP A 151 -42.86 -24.12 -40.05
N GLY A 152 -42.50 -23.74 -38.83
CA GLY A 152 -41.26 -24.17 -38.17
C GLY A 152 -40.32 -23.01 -37.79
N PRO A 153 -39.03 -23.30 -37.57
CA PRO A 153 -38.05 -22.30 -37.13
C PRO A 153 -37.65 -21.31 -38.25
N VAL A 154 -38.05 -20.04 -38.11
CA VAL A 154 -37.63 -18.87 -38.92
C VAL A 154 -36.30 -18.35 -38.41
N VAL A 155 -35.21 -18.86 -38.96
CA VAL A 155 -33.83 -18.42 -38.62
C VAL A 155 -33.59 -16.99 -39.11
N SER A 156 -33.18 -16.10 -38.21
CA SER A 156 -32.69 -14.77 -38.58
C SER A 156 -31.19 -14.68 -38.27
N PHE A 157 -30.39 -14.22 -39.23
CA PHE A 157 -28.98 -13.96 -38.97
C PHE A 157 -28.85 -12.59 -38.32
N GLY A 158 -28.03 -12.49 -37.25
CA GLY A 158 -27.73 -11.20 -36.64
C GLY A 158 -27.13 -10.25 -37.67
N LYS A 159 -27.49 -8.96 -37.60
CA LYS A 159 -26.86 -7.95 -38.46
C LYS A 159 -25.36 -7.91 -38.16
N VAL A 160 -24.52 -7.98 -39.19
CA VAL A 160 -23.06 -7.87 -39.03
C VAL A 160 -22.69 -6.39 -39.06
N VAL A 161 -21.99 -5.93 -38.03
CA VAL A 161 -21.44 -4.58 -37.93
C VAL A 161 -19.93 -4.67 -38.17
N PRO A 162 -19.30 -3.70 -38.88
CA PRO A 162 -17.86 -3.72 -39.13
C PRO A 162 -17.06 -3.90 -37.84
N ALA A 163 -16.00 -4.70 -37.93
CA ALA A 163 -15.03 -4.82 -36.86
C ALA A 163 -14.38 -3.44 -36.61
N ARG A 164 -14.12 -3.13 -35.34
CA ARG A 164 -13.38 -1.93 -34.93
C ARG A 164 -11.96 -2.31 -34.57
N LEU A 165 -11.02 -1.38 -34.76
CA LEU A 165 -9.66 -1.55 -34.28
C LEU A 165 -9.63 -1.43 -32.75
N GLU A 166 -9.13 -2.46 -32.10
CA GLU A 166 -8.72 -2.42 -30.69
C GLU A 166 -7.21 -2.23 -30.65
N THR A 167 -6.77 -1.17 -29.95
CA THR A 167 -5.35 -0.84 -29.81
C THR A 167 -4.66 -1.80 -28.84
N GLY A 168 -3.47 -2.22 -29.21
CA GLY A 168 -2.54 -2.98 -28.40
C GLY A 168 -2.02 -2.18 -27.20
N TYR A 169 -1.41 -2.89 -26.27
CA TYR A 169 -0.88 -2.32 -25.04
C TYR A 169 0.17 -3.25 -24.44
N VAL A 170 1.01 -2.71 -23.57
CA VAL A 170 1.88 -3.54 -22.72
C VAL A 170 1.12 -3.88 -21.45
N ASP A 171 1.14 -5.15 -21.07
CA ASP A 171 0.67 -5.63 -19.77
C ASP A 171 1.88 -6.04 -18.93
N GLY A 172 2.25 -5.19 -17.97
CA GLY A 172 3.36 -5.44 -17.06
C GLY A 172 3.00 -6.51 -16.04
N GLN A 173 3.90 -7.46 -15.85
CA GLN A 173 3.66 -8.61 -14.97
C GLN A 173 4.29 -8.43 -13.60
N ALA A 174 3.80 -9.20 -12.63
CA ALA A 174 4.27 -9.15 -11.25
C ALA A 174 5.78 -9.41 -11.15
N GLY A 175 6.45 -8.65 -10.30
CA GLY A 175 7.80 -8.92 -9.84
C GLY A 175 7.85 -10.15 -8.95
N GLY A 176 9.03 -10.76 -8.90
CA GLY A 176 9.33 -11.95 -8.13
C GLY A 176 9.69 -11.66 -6.67
N SER A 177 10.34 -12.63 -6.02
CA SER A 177 10.74 -12.51 -4.61
C SER A 177 12.18 -12.96 -4.40
N LEU A 178 12.99 -12.14 -3.73
CA LEU A 178 14.33 -12.46 -3.26
C LEU A 178 14.33 -12.57 -1.73
N MET A 179 14.49 -13.79 -1.20
CA MET A 179 14.54 -14.06 0.24
C MET A 179 15.95 -14.50 0.65
N LEU A 180 16.53 -13.80 1.63
CA LEU A 180 17.88 -14.01 2.14
C LEU A 180 17.82 -14.33 3.63
N VAL A 181 18.18 -15.55 4.02
CA VAL A 181 18.14 -16.01 5.40
C VAL A 181 19.52 -16.55 5.82
N ALA A 182 20.27 -15.73 6.56
CA ALA A 182 21.53 -16.10 7.17
C ALA A 182 21.87 -15.15 8.33
N PRO A 183 22.73 -15.57 9.28
CA PRO A 183 23.21 -14.68 10.34
C PRO A 183 23.90 -13.42 9.84
N LYS A 184 24.60 -13.51 8.70
CA LYS A 184 25.26 -12.39 8.04
C LYS A 184 24.84 -12.28 6.58
N VAL A 185 24.47 -11.08 6.13
CA VAL A 185 24.06 -10.84 4.73
C VAL A 185 24.74 -9.58 4.23
N VAL A 186 25.53 -9.70 3.17
CA VAL A 186 26.19 -8.57 2.51
C VAL A 186 25.84 -8.55 1.04
N LEU A 187 25.29 -7.42 0.58
CA LEU A 187 24.78 -7.25 -0.78
C LEU A 187 25.52 -6.09 -1.48
N ASP A 188 26.71 -6.40 -2.00
CA ASP A 188 27.51 -5.47 -2.81
C ASP A 188 27.30 -5.67 -4.34
N GLY A 189 26.62 -6.75 -4.72
CA GLY A 189 26.24 -7.06 -6.09
C GLY A 189 25.01 -6.29 -6.58
N ALA A 190 24.76 -6.34 -7.88
CA ALA A 190 23.56 -5.73 -8.46
C ALA A 190 22.32 -6.59 -8.17
N LEU A 191 21.25 -5.93 -7.79
CA LEU A 191 19.94 -6.55 -7.55
C LEU A 191 18.95 -6.08 -8.63
N GLY A 192 17.99 -6.91 -9.00
CA GLY A 192 16.92 -6.57 -9.94
C GLY A 192 15.56 -7.09 -9.45
N GLY A 193 14.62 -6.18 -9.30
CA GLY A 193 13.25 -6.41 -8.85
C GLY A 193 12.27 -5.41 -9.45
N SER A 194 12.58 -4.88 -10.64
CA SER A 194 11.76 -3.89 -11.33
C SER A 194 10.51 -4.53 -11.95
N THR A 195 9.49 -3.70 -12.20
CA THR A 195 8.30 -4.09 -12.97
C THR A 195 8.04 -3.06 -14.05
N VAL A 196 7.39 -3.49 -15.12
CA VAL A 196 6.89 -2.58 -16.16
C VAL A 196 5.46 -2.18 -15.77
N THR A 197 5.09 -0.92 -15.98
CA THR A 197 3.70 -0.48 -15.86
C THR A 197 3.19 -0.03 -17.22
N GLY A 198 2.23 -0.76 -17.76
CA GLY A 198 1.60 -0.50 -19.04
C GLY A 198 0.53 0.59 -19.01
N LEU A 199 0.11 1.07 -20.18
CA LEU A 199 -0.83 2.19 -20.30
C LEU A 199 -2.15 1.95 -19.54
N ARG A 200 -2.76 0.76 -19.71
CA ARG A 200 -4.01 0.40 -19.06
C ARG A 200 -3.86 0.31 -17.54
N GLN A 201 -2.72 -0.18 -17.05
CA GLN A 201 -2.40 -0.26 -15.63
C GLN A 201 -2.23 1.13 -15.00
N ARG A 202 -1.56 2.06 -15.70
CA ARG A 202 -1.42 3.46 -15.24
C ARG A 202 -2.76 4.18 -15.14
N GLN A 203 -3.62 3.96 -16.15
CA GLN A 203 -4.97 4.52 -16.20
C GLN A 203 -5.95 3.89 -15.19
N GLY A 204 -5.53 2.88 -14.44
CA GLY A 204 -6.38 2.16 -13.49
C GLY A 204 -7.46 1.30 -14.14
N ARG A 205 -7.33 1.01 -15.45
CA ARG A 205 -8.22 0.06 -16.15
C ARG A 205 -7.84 -1.39 -15.83
N ASP A 206 -6.56 -1.62 -15.63
CA ASP A 206 -6.01 -2.90 -15.16
C ASP A 206 -5.25 -2.68 -13.84
N ALA A 207 -5.09 -3.74 -13.05
CA ALA A 207 -4.30 -3.67 -11.82
C ALA A 207 -2.81 -3.44 -12.13
N LEU A 208 -2.12 -2.67 -11.29
CA LEU A 208 -0.67 -2.53 -11.37
C LEU A 208 0.00 -3.90 -11.19
N ALA A 209 1.13 -4.08 -11.88
CA ALA A 209 2.05 -5.18 -11.60
C ALA A 209 2.44 -5.14 -10.11
N ARG A 210 2.24 -6.27 -9.41
CA ARG A 210 2.71 -6.39 -8.02
C ARG A 210 4.23 -6.18 -7.99
N ALA A 211 4.70 -5.26 -7.15
CA ALA A 211 6.13 -5.00 -6.99
C ALA A 211 6.90 -6.24 -6.55
N ALA A 212 8.17 -6.35 -6.98
CA ALA A 212 9.04 -7.42 -6.48
C ALA A 212 9.34 -7.22 -5.00
N GLN A 213 9.63 -8.35 -4.33
CA GLN A 213 9.85 -8.41 -2.88
C GLN A 213 11.32 -8.70 -2.58
N LEU A 214 11.93 -7.91 -1.71
CA LEU A 214 13.23 -8.17 -1.07
C LEU A 214 13.00 -8.44 0.41
N GLU A 215 13.27 -9.67 0.85
CA GLU A 215 13.15 -10.07 2.24
C GLU A 215 14.51 -10.52 2.78
N ILE A 216 14.96 -9.91 3.87
CA ILE A 216 16.25 -10.18 4.51
C ILE A 216 16.00 -10.51 5.99
N GLY A 217 16.51 -11.66 6.45
CA GLY A 217 16.52 -12.04 7.87
C GLY A 217 15.28 -12.75 8.41
N ALA A 218 14.35 -13.10 7.52
CA ALA A 218 13.12 -13.86 7.75
C ALA A 218 12.02 -13.11 8.53
N LEU A 219 11.10 -12.50 7.78
CA LEU A 219 9.87 -11.89 8.30
C LEU A 219 8.94 -12.94 8.93
N ARG A 220 8.96 -14.16 8.38
CA ARG A 220 8.22 -15.30 8.89
C ARG A 220 9.18 -16.43 9.28
N HIS A 221 9.15 -16.82 10.54
CA HIS A 221 9.88 -17.96 11.08
C HIS A 221 8.96 -18.72 12.04
N VAL A 222 8.39 -19.83 11.57
CA VAL A 222 7.22 -20.52 12.16
C VAL A 222 5.94 -19.67 12.12
N ALA A 223 5.96 -18.46 12.69
CA ALA A 223 4.91 -17.45 12.66
C ALA A 223 5.42 -16.12 12.08
N ASN A 224 4.59 -15.08 12.02
CA ASN A 224 5.03 -13.76 11.57
C ASN A 224 5.79 -13.05 12.69
N PHE A 225 6.68 -12.13 12.31
CA PHE A 225 7.41 -11.33 13.28
C PHE A 225 6.46 -10.60 14.26
N GLY A 226 6.70 -10.82 15.56
CA GLY A 226 5.92 -10.25 16.65
C GLY A 226 4.72 -11.07 17.10
N ASP A 227 4.44 -12.21 16.45
CA ASP A 227 3.53 -13.23 16.97
C ASP A 227 4.21 -14.00 18.13
N SER A 228 3.42 -14.51 19.07
CA SER A 228 3.93 -15.24 20.25
C SER A 228 4.68 -16.53 19.92
N THR A 229 4.46 -17.09 18.73
CA THR A 229 5.09 -18.32 18.24
C THR A 229 6.19 -18.04 17.20
N TYR A 230 6.62 -16.79 17.03
CA TYR A 230 7.74 -16.45 16.17
C TYR A 230 9.04 -17.07 16.70
N ALA A 231 9.69 -17.91 15.90
CA ALA A 231 10.89 -18.66 16.30
C ALA A 231 12.19 -17.82 16.33
N GLY A 232 12.08 -16.50 16.19
CA GLY A 232 13.19 -15.56 16.28
C GLY A 232 13.79 -15.19 14.92
N ALA A 233 14.41 -14.02 14.86
CA ALA A 233 15.12 -13.55 13.67
C ALA A 233 16.48 -14.27 13.54
N VAL A 234 16.95 -14.42 12.30
CA VAL A 234 18.24 -15.09 12.02
C VAL A 234 19.36 -14.08 11.83
N LEU A 235 19.08 -12.94 11.20
CA LEU A 235 20.06 -11.92 10.85
C LEU A 235 20.48 -11.11 12.08
N ALA A 236 21.79 -11.09 12.40
CA ALA A 236 22.27 -10.46 13.63
C ALA A 236 22.02 -8.95 13.70
N GLY A 237 22.25 -8.24 12.61
CA GLY A 237 22.03 -6.79 12.46
C GLY A 237 22.16 -6.42 10.99
N PHE A 238 21.74 -5.22 10.61
CA PHE A 238 21.79 -4.80 9.22
C PHE A 238 21.86 -3.27 9.07
N ASP A 239 22.68 -2.81 8.13
CA ASP A 239 22.83 -1.40 7.83
C ASP A 239 22.51 -1.12 6.35
N LEU A 240 21.56 -0.22 6.14
CA LEU A 240 21.18 0.38 4.86
C LEU A 240 21.76 1.79 4.84
N SER A 241 22.98 1.96 4.34
CA SER A 241 23.66 3.26 4.35
C SER A 241 24.02 3.76 2.96
N PRO A 242 24.15 5.08 2.78
CA PRO A 242 24.65 5.65 1.55
C PRO A 242 26.11 5.25 1.32
N GLY A 243 26.50 5.15 0.05
CA GLY A 243 27.87 4.88 -0.37
C GLY A 243 27.99 3.60 -1.21
N SER A 244 28.79 3.68 -2.27
CA SER A 244 29.04 2.56 -3.19
C SER A 244 30.25 1.70 -2.81
N THR A 245 30.87 1.94 -1.66
CA THR A 245 32.04 1.18 -1.22
C THR A 245 31.63 -0.23 -0.83
N SER A 246 32.26 -1.22 -1.46
CA SER A 246 32.02 -2.64 -1.16
C SER A 246 32.32 -2.92 0.32
N ARG A 247 31.34 -3.49 1.02
CA ARG A 247 31.47 -3.95 2.41
C ARG A 247 32.30 -5.22 2.51
N LEU A 248 32.26 -6.07 1.47
CA LEU A 248 33.06 -7.29 1.37
C LEU A 248 34.51 -7.02 1.01
N GLY A 249 34.79 -5.97 0.24
CA GLY A 249 36.11 -5.72 -0.31
C GLY A 249 36.63 -6.91 -1.13
N ALA A 250 37.94 -7.19 -1.04
CA ALA A 250 38.54 -8.39 -1.61
C ALA A 250 38.27 -9.60 -0.70
N PHE A 251 37.23 -10.38 -1.01
CA PHE A 251 36.88 -11.58 -0.26
C PHE A 251 37.56 -12.83 -0.83
N THR A 252 38.20 -13.63 0.04
CA THR A 252 38.69 -14.97 -0.27
C THR A 252 37.84 -16.02 0.46
N PRO A 253 37.35 -17.08 -0.20
CA PRO A 253 36.63 -18.17 0.46
C PRO A 253 37.40 -18.73 1.67
N GLY A 254 36.73 -18.87 2.81
CA GLY A 254 37.33 -19.30 4.07
C GLY A 254 37.94 -18.18 4.91
N ALA A 255 37.93 -16.92 4.44
CA ALA A 255 38.29 -15.78 5.28
C ALA A 255 37.29 -15.61 6.44
N SER A 256 37.79 -15.12 7.58
CA SER A 256 36.96 -14.78 8.72
C SER A 256 35.95 -13.70 8.33
N LEU A 257 34.70 -13.89 8.76
CA LEU A 257 33.64 -12.92 8.57
C LEU A 257 33.47 -11.98 9.76
N ALA A 258 34.24 -12.11 10.84
CA ALA A 258 34.01 -11.40 12.10
C ALA A 258 33.88 -9.87 11.90
N ASP A 259 34.77 -9.29 11.10
CA ASP A 259 34.87 -7.84 10.89
C ASP A 259 33.96 -7.30 9.78
N ILE A 260 33.26 -8.17 9.05
CA ILE A 260 32.39 -7.77 7.94
C ILE A 260 30.98 -7.49 8.47
N ALA A 261 30.52 -6.25 8.45
CA ALA A 261 29.15 -5.94 8.84
C ALA A 261 28.14 -6.32 7.74
N SER A 262 27.00 -6.90 8.14
CA SER A 262 25.87 -7.09 7.22
C SER A 262 25.36 -5.75 6.71
N GLY A 263 24.93 -5.70 5.46
CA GLY A 263 24.30 -4.51 4.92
C GLY A 263 24.16 -4.50 3.40
N LEU A 264 23.57 -3.39 2.94
CA LEU A 264 23.28 -3.09 1.54
C LEU A 264 23.42 -1.58 1.35
N SER A 265 24.02 -1.15 0.25
CA SER A 265 24.07 0.29 -0.07
C SER A 265 22.73 0.79 -0.56
N LEU A 266 22.40 2.03 -0.20
CA LEU A 266 21.17 2.67 -0.66
C LEU A 266 21.18 2.92 -2.18
N GLU A 267 22.35 3.10 -2.80
CA GLU A 267 22.47 3.25 -4.24
C GLU A 267 22.08 1.96 -4.98
N VAL A 268 22.57 0.80 -4.51
CA VAL A 268 22.17 -0.50 -5.08
C VAL A 268 20.68 -0.75 -4.85
N LEU A 269 20.17 -0.42 -3.66
CA LEU A 269 18.75 -0.59 -3.36
C LEU A 269 17.86 0.29 -4.25
N LYS A 270 18.18 1.58 -4.41
CA LYS A 270 17.43 2.51 -5.29
C LYS A 270 17.45 2.06 -6.76
N GLN A 271 18.57 1.51 -7.22
CA GLN A 271 18.70 0.99 -8.60
C GLN A 271 18.04 -0.37 -8.81
N SER A 272 17.73 -1.09 -7.72
CA SER A 272 17.20 -2.46 -7.81
C SER A 272 15.76 -2.53 -8.34
N GLY A 273 14.97 -1.47 -8.14
CA GLY A 273 13.55 -1.44 -8.51
C GLY A 273 12.62 -2.22 -7.59
N PHE A 274 13.10 -2.76 -6.46
CA PHE A 274 12.23 -3.41 -5.47
C PHE A 274 11.20 -2.40 -4.90
N GLY A 275 9.92 -2.79 -4.92
CA GLY A 275 8.86 -1.98 -4.32
C GLY A 275 8.34 -2.51 -2.98
N ALA A 276 8.77 -3.70 -2.55
CA ALA A 276 8.47 -4.21 -1.22
C ALA A 276 9.75 -4.73 -0.55
N ILE A 277 10.21 -4.05 0.50
CA ILE A 277 11.46 -4.33 1.19
C ILE A 277 11.17 -4.64 2.65
N SER A 278 11.63 -5.79 3.12
CA SER A 278 11.51 -6.22 4.51
C SER A 278 12.88 -6.64 5.03
N VAL A 279 13.31 -6.02 6.13
CA VAL A 279 14.53 -6.39 6.85
C VAL A 279 14.14 -6.71 8.29
N THR A 280 14.43 -7.93 8.72
CA THR A 280 14.14 -8.43 10.05
C THR A 280 15.43 -8.88 10.72
N THR A 281 15.81 -8.26 11.83
CA THR A 281 17.05 -8.53 12.56
C THR A 281 16.80 -8.97 14.00
N THR A 282 17.80 -9.59 14.62
CA THR A 282 17.82 -9.82 16.06
C THR A 282 18.30 -8.59 16.80
N GLY A 283 19.39 -7.97 16.32
CA GLY A 283 20.02 -6.76 16.86
C GLY A 283 19.73 -5.53 16.00
N ASP A 284 20.66 -4.58 15.99
CA ASP A 284 20.43 -3.24 15.45
C ASP A 284 20.15 -3.23 13.94
N LEU A 285 19.27 -2.30 13.56
CA LEU A 285 18.87 -2.06 12.18
C LEU A 285 18.91 -0.56 11.90
N ARG A 286 19.68 -0.15 10.89
CA ARG A 286 19.83 1.26 10.53
C ARG A 286 19.44 1.51 9.08
N LEU A 287 18.62 2.53 8.86
CA LEU A 287 18.44 3.21 7.58
C LEU A 287 19.14 4.56 7.67
N GLY A 288 20.31 4.68 7.03
CA GLY A 288 21.24 5.79 7.18
C GLY A 288 21.09 6.95 6.20
N GLY A 289 20.11 6.91 5.29
CA GLY A 289 19.90 7.93 4.26
C GLY A 289 18.55 7.79 3.56
N ASP A 290 18.34 8.62 2.53
CA ASP A 290 17.04 8.72 1.87
C ASP A 290 16.70 7.47 1.05
N LEU A 291 15.43 7.11 1.00
CA LEU A 291 14.91 5.97 0.24
C LEU A 291 13.58 6.32 -0.43
N ASP A 292 13.57 6.21 -1.76
CA ASP A 292 12.37 6.44 -2.57
C ASP A 292 11.84 5.09 -3.05
N LEU A 293 10.58 4.80 -2.74
CA LEU A 293 9.89 3.59 -3.17
C LEU A 293 8.88 3.91 -4.27
N PRO A 294 8.60 2.95 -5.17
CA PRO A 294 7.53 3.12 -6.14
C PRO A 294 6.18 3.32 -5.44
N ALA A 295 5.23 3.87 -6.18
CA ALA A 295 3.84 4.04 -5.75
C ALA A 295 3.26 2.74 -5.16
N GLY A 296 2.64 2.82 -3.98
CA GLY A 296 2.15 1.67 -3.23
C GLY A 296 3.26 0.82 -2.58
N GLY A 297 4.50 1.32 -2.55
CA GLY A 297 5.66 0.62 -2.03
C GLY A 297 5.58 0.32 -0.54
N VAL A 298 6.30 -0.72 -0.11
CA VAL A 298 6.27 -1.22 1.27
C VAL A 298 7.69 -1.27 1.82
N LEU A 299 7.91 -0.60 2.96
CA LEU A 299 9.12 -0.71 3.77
C LEU A 299 8.78 -1.32 5.12
N ARG A 300 9.47 -2.40 5.50
CA ARG A 300 9.39 -2.99 6.83
C ARG A 300 10.79 -3.13 7.42
N LEU A 301 11.05 -2.39 8.49
CA LEU A 301 12.29 -2.43 9.26
C LEU A 301 11.96 -2.96 10.65
N GLN A 302 12.44 -4.16 10.98
CA GLN A 302 12.02 -4.87 12.18
C GLN A 302 13.21 -5.44 12.95
N SER A 303 13.23 -5.24 14.27
CA SER A 303 14.24 -5.82 15.15
C SER A 303 13.63 -6.51 16.36
N GLN A 304 14.09 -7.70 16.68
CA GLN A 304 13.62 -8.45 17.85
C GLN A 304 14.09 -7.80 19.16
N SER A 305 15.36 -7.41 19.22
CA SER A 305 15.98 -6.88 20.46
C SER A 305 16.88 -5.67 20.30
N GLY A 306 17.25 -5.30 19.08
CA GLY A 306 18.07 -4.12 18.84
C GLY A 306 17.27 -2.84 18.65
N HIS A 307 18.02 -1.78 18.40
CA HIS A 307 17.50 -0.46 18.07
C HIS A 307 17.25 -0.35 16.58
N VAL A 308 16.13 0.27 16.20
CA VAL A 308 15.84 0.60 14.78
C VAL A 308 15.96 2.10 14.58
N THR A 309 16.94 2.53 13.79
CA THR A 309 17.22 3.95 13.55
C THR A 309 16.98 4.33 12.09
N VAL A 310 16.23 5.41 11.84
CA VAL A 310 16.02 5.99 10.51
C VAL A 310 16.54 7.42 10.48
N ALA A 311 17.60 7.63 9.70
CA ALA A 311 18.36 8.87 9.62
C ALA A 311 18.25 9.58 8.26
N GLY A 312 17.27 9.21 7.43
CA GLY A 312 16.97 9.86 6.16
C GLY A 312 15.49 9.81 5.83
N SER A 313 15.10 10.48 4.75
CA SER A 313 13.71 10.59 4.32
C SER A 313 13.25 9.35 3.57
N VAL A 314 12.02 8.91 3.80
CA VAL A 314 11.41 7.79 3.09
C VAL A 314 10.19 8.27 2.36
N GLN A 315 10.16 8.12 1.03
CA GLN A 315 8.99 8.40 0.21
C GLN A 315 8.38 7.09 -0.29
N ALA A 316 7.09 6.88 -0.02
CA ALA A 316 6.33 5.72 -0.47
C ALA A 316 4.87 6.12 -0.70
N SER A 317 4.59 6.84 -1.79
CA SER A 317 3.27 7.41 -2.06
C SER A 317 2.16 6.36 -2.06
N GLY A 318 1.12 6.55 -1.25
CA GLY A 318 0.05 5.55 -1.02
C GLY A 318 0.53 4.20 -0.48
N GLY A 319 1.78 4.12 -0.04
CA GLY A 319 2.48 2.92 0.40
C GLY A 319 2.43 2.70 1.90
N GLN A 320 3.35 1.87 2.40
CA GLN A 320 3.42 1.47 3.81
C GLN A 320 4.84 1.58 4.35
N VAL A 321 5.01 2.21 5.49
CA VAL A 321 6.28 2.26 6.23
C VAL A 321 6.05 1.70 7.63
N THR A 322 6.65 0.55 7.94
CA THR A 322 6.64 -0.05 9.27
C THR A 322 8.05 -0.05 9.85
N VAL A 323 8.22 0.54 11.02
CA VAL A 323 9.46 0.50 11.80
C VAL A 323 9.14 -0.05 13.18
N ARG A 324 9.68 -1.23 13.52
CA ARG A 324 9.30 -1.93 14.74
C ARG A 324 10.50 -2.52 15.47
N SER A 325 10.60 -2.28 16.77
CA SER A 325 11.42 -3.09 17.68
C SER A 325 10.55 -3.75 18.74
N LEU A 326 10.68 -5.06 18.97
CA LEU A 326 9.85 -5.75 19.98
C LEU A 326 10.25 -5.40 21.41
N THR A 327 11.55 -5.19 21.65
CA THR A 327 12.06 -4.95 23.01
C THR A 327 13.03 -3.78 23.11
N GLY A 328 13.53 -3.26 21.99
CA GLY A 328 14.44 -2.11 21.93
C GLY A 328 13.75 -0.83 21.47
N ASP A 329 14.56 0.20 21.22
CA ASP A 329 14.07 1.53 20.84
C ASP A 329 13.83 1.66 19.33
N VAL A 330 12.96 2.60 18.95
CA VAL A 330 12.85 3.11 17.58
C VAL A 330 13.20 4.60 17.61
N ALA A 331 14.11 5.02 16.73
CA ALA A 331 14.56 6.40 16.64
C ALA A 331 14.48 6.95 15.22
N LEU A 332 13.83 8.10 15.03
CA LEU A 332 13.94 8.91 13.82
C LEU A 332 14.89 10.08 14.09
N ALA A 333 15.88 10.28 13.23
CA ALA A 333 16.81 11.40 13.36
C ALA A 333 16.13 12.77 13.16
N THR A 334 16.85 13.83 13.52
CA THR A 334 16.40 15.21 13.32
C THR A 334 16.18 15.48 11.83
N GLY A 335 15.05 16.08 11.48
CA GLY A 335 14.68 16.39 10.09
C GLY A 335 14.22 15.21 9.24
N THR A 336 14.11 14.00 9.80
CA THR A 336 13.61 12.82 9.06
C THR A 336 12.17 13.04 8.60
N THR A 337 11.90 12.80 7.31
CA THR A 337 10.54 12.82 6.75
C THR A 337 10.13 11.40 6.36
N LEU A 338 9.02 10.90 6.90
CA LEU A 338 8.34 9.71 6.39
C LEU A 338 7.09 10.16 5.65
N ASP A 339 7.12 10.06 4.32
CA ASP A 339 6.09 10.54 3.42
C ASP A 339 5.41 9.36 2.71
N THR A 340 4.15 9.13 3.06
CA THR A 340 3.28 8.16 2.40
C THR A 340 2.09 8.83 1.73
N THR A 341 2.21 10.12 1.41
CA THR A 341 1.14 10.91 0.81
C THR A 341 0.59 10.28 -0.46
N GLY A 342 -0.71 10.43 -0.65
CA GLY A 342 -1.35 10.09 -1.91
C GLY A 342 -0.86 11.02 -3.03
N ALA A 343 -0.63 10.45 -4.21
CA ALA A 343 -0.20 11.19 -5.38
C ALA A 343 -1.24 12.24 -5.80
N TRP A 344 -0.75 13.40 -6.25
CA TRP A 344 -1.55 14.42 -6.93
C TRP A 344 -1.27 14.35 -8.42
N ILE A 345 -2.31 14.05 -9.20
CA ILE A 345 -2.21 13.90 -10.65
C ILE A 345 -3.19 14.86 -11.30
N ASN A 346 -2.67 15.83 -12.07
CA ASN A 346 -3.48 16.74 -12.85
C ASN A 346 -3.33 16.43 -14.34
N ALA A 347 -4.28 15.69 -14.91
CA ALA A 347 -4.23 15.28 -16.31
C ALA A 347 -4.43 16.42 -17.30
N GLU A 348 -4.96 17.56 -16.85
CA GLU A 348 -5.14 18.74 -17.68
C GLU A 348 -3.84 19.54 -17.81
N LEU A 349 -3.18 19.80 -16.68
CA LEU A 349 -1.94 20.58 -16.66
C LEU A 349 -0.72 19.76 -17.05
N ASP A 350 -0.73 18.46 -16.76
CA ASP A 350 0.35 17.54 -17.09
C ASP A 350 -0.19 16.24 -17.70
N PRO A 351 -0.57 16.27 -19.00
CA PRO A 351 -1.01 15.08 -19.72
C PRO A 351 0.08 13.99 -19.75
N GLY A 352 1.35 14.38 -19.69
CA GLY A 352 2.50 13.48 -19.62
C GLY A 352 2.49 12.67 -18.32
N LEU A 353 2.43 13.36 -17.18
CA LEU A 353 2.32 12.74 -15.86
C LEU A 353 1.05 11.90 -15.72
N ALA A 354 -0.10 12.34 -16.24
CA ALA A 354 -1.31 11.53 -16.21
C ALA A 354 -1.25 10.27 -17.08
N SER A 355 -0.37 10.25 -18.08
CA SER A 355 -0.10 9.07 -18.91
C SER A 355 1.00 8.16 -18.33
N SER A 356 1.82 8.65 -17.38
CA SER A 356 2.93 7.91 -16.76
C SER A 356 2.68 7.51 -15.31
N ALA A 357 1.92 8.28 -14.54
CA ALA A 357 1.67 8.07 -13.12
C ALA A 357 0.49 7.11 -12.90
N PRO A 358 0.64 6.10 -12.02
CA PRO A 358 -0.44 5.19 -11.70
C PRO A 358 -1.51 5.88 -10.84
N ARG A 359 -2.77 5.84 -11.29
CA ARG A 359 -3.92 6.34 -10.50
C ARG A 359 -4.12 5.64 -9.16
N ALA A 360 -3.60 4.42 -9.00
CA ALA A 360 -3.88 3.58 -7.83
C ALA A 360 -3.23 4.05 -6.51
N ALA A 361 -2.39 5.10 -6.54
CA ALA A 361 -1.66 5.60 -5.36
C ALA A 361 -2.07 7.01 -4.95
N THR A 362 -3.28 7.45 -5.29
CA THR A 362 -3.85 8.75 -4.90
C THR A 362 -4.39 8.76 -3.47
N ALA A 363 -4.69 7.61 -2.86
CA ALA A 363 -5.01 7.53 -1.44
C ALA A 363 -3.75 7.64 -0.56
N GLY A 364 -3.89 8.22 0.64
CA GLY A 364 -2.82 8.28 1.63
C GLY A 364 -2.46 6.88 2.14
N GLY A 365 -1.16 6.65 2.36
CA GLY A 365 -0.59 5.39 2.83
C GLY A 365 -0.60 5.22 4.35
N SER A 366 0.26 4.36 4.88
CA SER A 366 0.33 4.10 6.32
C SER A 366 1.73 4.15 6.88
N ILE A 367 1.89 4.80 8.03
CA ILE A 367 3.12 4.83 8.82
C ILE A 367 2.86 4.17 10.17
N SER A 368 3.68 3.20 10.56
CA SER A 368 3.59 2.52 11.85
C SER A 368 4.96 2.44 12.50
N LEU A 369 5.13 3.17 13.61
CA LEU A 369 6.34 3.21 14.42
C LEU A 369 6.04 2.57 15.77
N GLN A 370 6.70 1.46 16.09
CA GLN A 370 6.39 0.66 17.27
C GLN A 370 7.68 0.27 18.01
N ALA A 371 7.89 0.81 19.19
CA ALA A 371 9.01 0.48 20.05
C ALA A 371 8.54 -0.27 21.30
N GLY A 372 9.20 -1.40 21.62
CA GLY A 372 9.08 -2.01 22.94
C GLY A 372 9.80 -1.21 24.04
N GLY A 373 10.79 -0.41 23.65
CA GLY A 373 11.45 0.61 24.45
C GLY A 373 10.93 2.02 24.13
N ASP A 374 11.84 2.97 23.95
CA ASP A 374 11.52 4.36 23.62
C ASP A 374 11.20 4.53 22.14
N LEU A 375 10.22 5.38 21.83
CA LEU A 375 10.00 5.92 20.50
C LEU A 375 10.49 7.38 20.47
N ARG A 376 11.72 7.57 19.98
CA ARG A 376 12.39 8.87 19.93
C ARG A 376 12.23 9.49 18.55
N LEU A 377 11.57 10.64 18.48
CA LEU A 377 11.42 11.42 17.25
C LEU A 377 12.27 12.68 17.38
N GLY A 378 13.25 12.86 16.48
CA GLY A 378 14.08 14.06 16.45
C GLY A 378 13.28 15.32 16.15
N ASN A 379 13.88 16.49 16.40
CA ASN A 379 13.26 17.76 16.07
C ASN A 379 13.05 17.90 14.55
N GLY A 380 11.94 18.50 14.13
CA GLY A 380 11.63 18.69 12.72
C GLY A 380 11.26 17.42 11.96
N VAL A 381 10.96 16.32 12.65
CA VAL A 381 10.43 15.11 12.01
C VAL A 381 9.05 15.40 11.42
N VAL A 382 8.82 14.92 10.20
CA VAL A 382 7.52 15.02 9.50
C VAL A 382 7.00 13.62 9.19
N LEU A 383 5.80 13.30 9.66
CA LEU A 383 5.09 12.06 9.34
C LEU A 383 3.84 12.42 8.55
N ASP A 384 3.83 12.10 7.26
CA ASP A 384 2.76 12.51 6.33
C ASP A 384 2.03 11.28 5.74
N VAL A 385 0.75 11.18 6.05
CA VAL A 385 -0.18 10.16 5.54
C VAL A 385 -1.34 10.82 4.78
N SER A 386 -1.17 12.06 4.31
CA SER A 386 -2.24 12.82 3.65
C SER A 386 -2.73 12.16 2.36
N GLY A 387 -4.01 12.34 2.05
CA GLY A 387 -4.63 11.91 0.80
C GLY A 387 -4.28 12.83 -0.37
N GLY A 388 -4.22 12.23 -1.55
CA GLY A 388 -3.97 12.91 -2.81
C GLY A 388 -5.26 13.23 -3.56
N GLY A 389 -5.12 13.41 -4.87
CA GLY A 389 -6.25 13.70 -5.74
C GLY A 389 -5.91 13.60 -7.23
N PHE A 390 -6.97 13.49 -8.02
CA PHE A 390 -6.91 13.34 -9.46
C PHE A 390 -7.80 14.38 -10.15
N VAL A 391 -7.23 15.15 -11.07
CA VAL A 391 -8.00 16.01 -11.99
C VAL A 391 -8.03 15.33 -13.35
N ASN A 392 -9.23 15.04 -13.85
CA ASN A 392 -9.40 14.43 -15.16
C ASN A 392 -9.26 15.44 -16.31
N SER A 393 -9.20 14.94 -17.55
CA SER A 393 -9.16 15.76 -18.78
C SER A 393 -10.46 16.54 -19.06
N SER A 394 -11.47 16.40 -18.21
CA SER A 394 -12.70 17.19 -18.22
C SER A 394 -12.72 18.18 -17.05
N GLN A 395 -11.56 18.43 -16.41
CA GLN A 395 -11.35 19.36 -15.30
C GLN A 395 -12.15 19.05 -14.03
N VAL A 396 -12.60 17.80 -13.87
CA VAL A 396 -13.26 17.35 -12.64
C VAL A 396 -12.21 16.85 -11.66
N LEU A 397 -12.17 17.48 -10.48
CA LEU A 397 -11.35 17.06 -9.34
C LEU A 397 -12.03 15.94 -8.57
N THR A 398 -11.30 14.86 -8.32
CA THR A 398 -11.66 13.80 -7.38
C THR A 398 -10.56 13.70 -6.34
N GLY A 399 -10.89 13.87 -5.06
CA GLY A 399 -9.94 13.68 -3.97
C GLY A 399 -10.04 12.28 -3.37
N ASP A 400 -8.94 11.82 -2.76
CA ASP A 400 -8.89 10.55 -2.06
C ASP A 400 -8.64 10.70 -0.57
N LYS A 401 -9.00 9.66 0.19
CA LYS A 401 -8.89 9.65 1.64
C LYS A 401 -7.44 9.72 2.10
N ALA A 402 -7.23 10.33 3.27
CA ALA A 402 -5.98 10.20 3.99
C ALA A 402 -5.82 8.80 4.57
N GLY A 403 -4.59 8.52 4.96
CA GLY A 403 -4.14 7.25 5.47
C GLY A 403 -4.15 7.15 7.00
N SER A 404 -3.24 6.32 7.52
CA SER A 404 -3.18 5.98 8.95
C SER A 404 -1.80 6.14 9.53
N LEU A 405 -1.71 6.77 10.70
CA LEU A 405 -0.48 6.93 11.46
C LEU A 405 -0.60 6.21 12.81
N THR A 406 0.32 5.29 13.10
CA THR A 406 0.40 4.57 14.38
C THR A 406 1.75 4.84 15.04
N LEU A 407 1.71 5.34 16.28
CA LEU A 407 2.89 5.58 17.12
C LEU A 407 2.70 4.83 18.43
N ALA A 408 3.56 3.86 18.73
CA ALA A 408 3.50 3.08 19.96
C ALA A 408 4.86 3.00 20.64
N ALA A 409 4.89 3.30 21.93
CA ALA A 409 6.07 3.12 22.78
C ALA A 409 5.75 2.22 23.99
N GLY A 410 6.79 1.56 24.48
CA GLY A 410 6.73 0.68 25.63
C GLY A 410 6.29 -0.76 25.32
N PRO A 411 6.46 -1.67 26.29
CA PRO A 411 6.19 -3.09 26.13
C PRO A 411 4.69 -3.39 26.12
N THR A 412 4.29 -4.37 25.31
CA THR A 412 2.88 -4.82 25.19
C THR A 412 2.35 -5.50 26.45
N VAL A 413 3.24 -5.88 27.36
CA VAL A 413 2.92 -6.43 28.70
C VAL A 413 3.42 -5.45 29.75
N LEU A 414 2.62 -5.21 30.79
CA LEU A 414 3.06 -4.42 31.94
C LEU A 414 4.34 -5.04 32.52
N SER A 415 5.38 -4.22 32.64
CA SER A 415 6.68 -4.63 33.18
C SER A 415 7.28 -3.48 33.97
N ASP A 416 8.09 -3.80 34.99
CA ASP A 416 8.79 -2.83 35.84
C ASP A 416 9.97 -2.13 35.12
N ARG A 417 9.96 -2.10 33.79
CA ARG A 417 10.99 -1.41 33.00
C ARG A 417 10.97 0.09 33.30
N PRO A 418 12.14 0.77 33.23
CA PRO A 418 12.20 2.22 33.36
C PRO A 418 11.23 2.87 32.37
N ALA A 419 10.72 4.03 32.75
CA ALA A 419 9.75 4.79 31.98
C ALA A 419 10.14 4.90 30.50
N THR A 420 9.37 4.23 29.65
CA THR A 420 9.53 4.35 28.19
C THR A 420 8.82 5.61 27.71
N ALA A 421 9.46 6.34 26.80
CA ALA A 421 8.98 7.64 26.36
C ALA A 421 8.50 7.61 24.91
N LEU A 422 7.37 8.27 24.69
CA LEU A 422 6.94 8.79 23.39
C LEU A 422 6.85 10.31 23.52
N ALA A 423 7.73 11.02 22.81
CA ALA A 423 7.73 12.48 22.76
C ALA A 423 7.37 12.96 21.36
N LEU A 424 6.44 13.92 21.27
CA LEU A 424 5.96 14.52 20.01
C LEU A 424 6.40 16.00 19.87
N GLU A 425 7.27 16.49 20.76
CA GLU A 425 7.75 17.86 20.73
C GLU A 425 8.59 18.11 19.47
N GLY A 426 8.27 19.16 18.70
CA GLY A 426 8.96 19.47 17.46
C GLY A 426 8.64 18.53 16.28
N VAL A 427 7.63 17.67 16.42
CA VAL A 427 7.20 16.72 15.38
C VAL A 427 5.95 17.23 14.67
N THR A 428 5.91 17.11 13.35
CA THR A 428 4.75 17.45 12.51
C THR A 428 4.05 16.19 12.04
N LEU A 429 2.76 16.05 12.37
CA LEU A 429 1.90 14.95 11.95
C LEU A 429 0.88 15.47 10.94
N ARG A 430 0.73 14.79 9.79
CA ARG A 430 -0.19 15.21 8.72
C ARG A 430 -1.00 14.03 8.19
N GLY A 431 -2.30 14.24 8.04
CA GLY A 431 -3.27 13.30 7.51
C GLY A 431 -4.42 14.03 6.82
N TYR A 432 -4.11 15.07 6.05
CA TYR A 432 -5.10 15.90 5.36
C TYR A 432 -5.72 15.20 4.16
N SER A 433 -6.96 15.50 3.80
CA SER A 433 -7.63 14.97 2.60
C SER A 433 -8.82 15.84 2.21
N LEU A 434 -9.22 15.77 0.94
CA LEU A 434 -10.44 16.41 0.44
C LEU A 434 -11.72 15.64 0.78
N THR A 435 -11.63 14.35 1.11
CA THR A 435 -12.79 13.49 1.34
C THR A 435 -12.90 13.05 2.78
N GLN A 436 -11.84 12.47 3.34
CA GLN A 436 -11.82 11.84 4.64
C GLN A 436 -10.44 12.00 5.28
N GLY A 437 -10.38 12.68 6.43
CA GLY A 437 -9.14 12.90 7.19
C GLY A 437 -8.48 11.62 7.70
N GLY A 438 -7.26 11.73 8.20
CA GLY A 438 -6.45 10.58 8.61
C GLY A 438 -6.95 9.89 9.89
N ASN A 439 -6.45 8.69 10.14
CA ASN A 439 -6.57 7.99 11.42
C ASN A 439 -5.25 8.08 12.21
N LEU A 440 -5.30 8.57 13.44
CA LEU A 440 -4.15 8.66 14.34
C LEU A 440 -4.31 7.72 15.53
N SER A 441 -3.38 6.76 15.68
CA SER A 441 -3.30 5.89 16.85
C SER A 441 -2.02 6.17 17.64
N LEU A 442 -2.19 6.50 18.93
CA LEU A 442 -1.11 6.78 19.86
C LEU A 442 -1.21 5.81 21.04
N THR A 443 -0.12 5.08 21.31
CA THR A 443 0.01 4.23 22.48
C THR A 443 1.26 4.60 23.25
N ALA A 444 1.10 4.92 24.53
CA ALA A 444 2.20 5.19 25.46
C ALA A 444 1.92 4.51 26.81
N PRO A 445 2.93 4.37 27.69
CA PRO A 445 2.68 3.88 29.04
C PRO A 445 1.70 4.75 29.81
N ALA A 446 1.86 6.08 29.77
CA ALA A 446 0.96 7.04 30.38
C ALA A 446 0.68 8.19 29.41
N VAL A 447 -0.57 8.66 29.37
CA VAL A 447 -0.99 9.79 28.53
C VAL A 447 -1.72 10.83 29.38
N ARG A 448 -1.37 12.10 29.17
CA ARG A 448 -2.05 13.25 29.79
C ARG A 448 -2.46 14.27 28.75
N PHE A 449 -3.73 14.68 28.81
CA PHE A 449 -4.22 15.89 28.15
C PHE A 449 -4.23 17.08 29.10
N GLY A 450 -3.86 18.26 28.57
CA GLY A 450 -4.06 19.54 29.26
C GLY A 450 -2.77 20.33 29.50
N PRO A 451 -2.84 21.41 30.30
CA PRO A 451 -1.69 22.26 30.56
C PRO A 451 -0.61 21.54 31.36
N THR A 452 0.62 22.06 31.31
CA THR A 452 1.74 21.56 32.11
C THR A 452 1.37 21.56 33.59
N PRO A 453 1.40 20.41 34.29
CA PRO A 453 1.03 20.35 35.70
C PRO A 453 2.06 21.08 36.58
N ALA A 454 1.60 21.58 37.74
CA ALA A 454 2.47 22.19 38.75
C ALA A 454 3.43 21.17 39.39
N THR A 455 3.05 19.90 39.40
CA THR A 455 3.90 18.76 39.78
C THR A 455 4.44 18.07 38.51
N PRO A 456 5.71 17.66 38.45
CA PRO A 456 6.23 16.89 37.33
C PRO A 456 5.38 15.64 37.06
N ASP A 457 5.18 15.30 35.80
CA ASP A 457 4.56 14.03 35.46
C ASP A 457 5.51 12.87 35.79
N ALA A 458 4.93 11.67 35.91
CA ALA A 458 5.74 10.45 35.89
C ALA A 458 6.60 10.44 34.62
N ALA A 459 7.85 9.99 34.73
CA ALA A 459 8.73 9.84 33.58
C ALA A 459 8.03 9.01 32.48
N GLY A 460 8.26 9.35 31.21
CA GLY A 460 7.64 8.65 30.06
C GLY A 460 6.17 9.00 29.77
N THR A 461 5.57 9.94 30.52
CA THR A 461 4.22 10.42 30.22
C THR A 461 4.18 11.20 28.90
N LEU A 462 3.37 10.73 27.95
CA LEU A 462 3.04 11.47 26.73
C LEU A 462 2.10 12.62 27.08
N ARG A 463 2.56 13.85 26.84
CA ARG A 463 1.78 15.08 27.03
C ARG A 463 1.15 15.53 25.72
N LEU A 464 -0.17 15.72 25.74
CA LEU A 464 -0.94 16.23 24.62
C LEU A 464 -1.58 17.57 25.00
N GLY A 465 -1.30 18.61 24.21
CA GLY A 465 -1.85 19.94 24.41
C GLY A 465 -3.36 19.99 24.13
N ALA A 466 -4.04 21.03 24.61
CA ALA A 466 -5.50 21.18 24.48
C ALA A 466 -5.99 21.24 23.02
N GLY A 467 -5.20 21.80 22.11
CA GLY A 467 -5.51 21.87 20.67
C GLY A 467 -4.91 20.73 19.83
N PHE A 468 -4.33 19.70 20.45
CA PHE A 468 -3.66 18.61 19.72
C PHE A 468 -4.59 17.91 18.71
N LEU A 469 -5.87 17.75 19.07
CA LEU A 469 -6.87 17.07 18.25
C LEU A 469 -7.43 17.94 17.12
N ASP A 470 -7.16 19.25 17.13
CA ASP A 470 -7.69 20.21 16.15
C ASP A 470 -6.71 20.47 14.99
N HIS A 471 -5.59 19.75 14.94
CA HIS A 471 -4.50 19.98 14.01
C HIS A 471 -4.09 18.69 13.28
N GLY A 472 -3.38 18.84 12.17
CA GLY A 472 -2.82 17.72 11.40
C GLY A 472 -3.79 17.00 10.46
N GLY A 473 -5.07 17.38 10.41
CA GLY A 473 -6.03 16.84 9.42
C GLY A 473 -6.60 15.45 9.75
N PHE A 474 -6.35 14.94 10.95
CA PHE A 474 -6.90 13.66 11.40
C PHE A 474 -8.38 13.81 11.77
N GLN A 475 -9.20 12.83 11.38
CA GLN A 475 -10.63 12.78 11.71
C GLN A 475 -10.96 11.68 12.74
N SER A 476 -10.06 10.72 12.92
CA SER A 476 -10.23 9.58 13.84
C SER A 476 -9.00 9.46 14.74
N PHE A 477 -9.24 9.24 16.03
CA PHE A 477 -8.20 9.17 17.04
C PHE A 477 -8.41 7.94 17.93
N SER A 478 -7.33 7.20 18.16
CA SER A 478 -7.26 6.12 19.15
C SER A 478 -6.07 6.40 20.06
N ILE A 479 -6.35 6.74 21.32
CA ILE A 479 -5.33 7.18 22.28
C ILE A 479 -5.37 6.27 23.49
N GLU A 480 -4.27 5.56 23.70
CA GLU A 480 -4.14 4.52 24.71
C GLU A 480 -2.97 4.84 25.65
N GLY A 481 -3.30 5.04 26.93
CA GLY A 481 -2.33 5.00 28.02
C GLY A 481 -2.40 3.66 28.73
N ARG A 482 -1.43 2.77 28.50
CA ARG A 482 -1.49 1.38 29.00
C ARG A 482 -1.59 1.28 30.52
N SER A 483 -0.98 2.23 31.23
CA SER A 483 -1.00 2.34 32.69
C SER A 483 -1.92 3.44 33.18
N SER A 484 -1.99 4.58 32.48
CA SER A 484 -2.90 5.67 32.83
C SER A 484 -3.25 6.59 31.66
N LEU A 485 -4.49 7.09 31.67
CA LEU A 485 -4.97 8.15 30.79
C LEU A 485 -5.63 9.24 31.67
N ALA A 486 -5.07 10.45 31.65
CA ALA A 486 -5.56 11.58 32.43
C ALA A 486 -5.98 12.75 31.53
N VAL A 487 -7.11 13.39 31.86
CA VAL A 487 -7.58 14.61 31.17
C VAL A 487 -7.69 15.71 32.21
N ALA A 488 -6.86 16.74 32.10
CA ALA A 488 -6.94 17.93 32.93
C ALA A 488 -7.80 18.98 32.22
N LEU A 489 -8.95 19.32 32.81
CA LEU A 489 -9.76 20.45 32.37
C LEU A 489 -9.07 21.77 32.76
N PRO A 490 -9.22 22.84 31.96
CA PRO A 490 -8.79 24.16 32.39
C PRO A 490 -9.50 24.52 33.70
N ALA A 491 -8.73 25.00 34.69
CA ALA A 491 -9.31 25.42 35.96
C ALA A 491 -10.43 26.45 35.70
N PRO A 492 -11.59 26.36 36.38
CA PRO A 492 -12.61 27.39 36.26
C PRO A 492 -12.00 28.75 36.63
N PRO A 493 -12.39 29.85 35.97
CA PRO A 493 -11.87 31.16 36.32
C PRO A 493 -12.13 31.40 37.79
N ALA A 494 -11.08 31.75 38.54
CA ALA A 494 -11.19 32.07 39.95
C ALA A 494 -12.21 33.20 40.11
N LEU A 495 -13.39 32.89 40.66
CA LEU A 495 -14.33 33.89 41.13
C LEU A 495 -13.60 34.70 42.20
N ARG A 496 -13.11 35.89 41.85
CA ARG A 496 -12.73 36.91 42.83
C ARG A 496 -13.99 37.31 43.58
N ALA A 497 -14.25 36.67 44.71
CA ALA A 497 -15.18 37.17 45.69
C ALA A 497 -14.57 38.45 46.30
N SER A 498 -14.94 39.62 45.77
CA SER A 498 -14.74 40.88 46.47
C SER A 498 -15.76 40.96 47.61
N SER A 499 -15.37 40.60 48.82
CA SER A 499 -16.15 40.88 50.02
C SER A 499 -16.15 42.40 50.28
N PRO A 500 -17.31 43.05 50.46
CA PRO A 500 -17.36 44.46 50.84
C PRO A 500 -16.88 44.65 52.29
N PRO A 501 -16.23 45.77 52.64
CA PRO A 501 -15.68 45.99 53.98
C PRO A 501 -16.81 46.14 55.01
N CYS A 502 -16.76 45.33 56.07
CA CYS A 502 -17.57 45.44 57.28
C CYS A 502 -17.47 46.85 57.90
N ARG A 503 -18.56 47.63 57.85
CA ARG A 503 -18.73 48.78 58.74
C ARG A 503 -19.18 48.28 60.13
N LYS A 504 -18.36 48.55 61.15
CA LYS A 504 -18.72 48.40 62.56
C LYS A 504 -19.88 49.36 62.91
N ALA A 505 -20.94 48.82 63.51
CA ALA A 505 -21.87 49.55 64.35
C ALA A 505 -22.01 48.79 65.69
N ALA A 506 -22.06 49.54 66.78
CA ALA A 506 -21.80 49.10 68.14
C ALA A 506 -22.87 48.16 68.74
N HIS A 507 -22.43 47.38 69.72
CA HIS A 507 -23.18 46.48 70.61
C HIS A 507 -23.59 45.10 70.06
N SER A 508 -22.67 44.12 70.20
CA SER A 508 -22.97 42.77 70.70
C SER A 508 -21.70 41.90 70.71
N ARG A 509 -21.53 41.11 71.78
CA ARG A 509 -20.33 40.31 72.12
C ARG A 509 -20.34 38.95 71.44
N TRP A 510 -19.59 38.70 70.35
CA TRP A 510 -19.05 37.36 69.99
C TRP A 510 -17.84 37.55 69.04
N PRO A 511 -16.71 36.83 69.22
CA PRO A 511 -15.55 36.97 68.35
C PRO A 511 -15.70 36.18 67.04
N CYS A 512 -15.28 36.78 65.92
CA CYS A 512 -15.09 36.08 64.65
C CYS A 512 -13.86 35.15 64.74
N LEU A 513 -14.08 33.83 64.66
CA LEU A 513 -13.03 32.88 64.26
C LEU A 513 -12.91 32.92 62.73
N GLY A 514 -11.70 33.15 62.23
CA GLY A 514 -11.40 33.08 60.81
C GLY A 514 -11.26 31.65 60.32
N LEU A 515 -11.85 31.37 59.16
CA LEU A 515 -11.39 30.39 58.18
C LEU A 515 -11.34 31.10 56.83
#